data_AF-A0A2W1DKR7-F1
#
_entry.id   AF-A0A2W1DKR7-F1
#
_cell.length_a   1.000
_cell.length_b   1.000
_cell.length_c   1.000
_cell.angle_alpha   90.00
_cell.angle_beta   90.00
_cell.angle_gamma   90.00
#
_symmetry.space_group_name_H-M   'P 1'
#
loop_
_entity.id
_entity.type
_entity.pdbx_description
1 polymer ?
#
loop_
_entity_poly.entity_id
_entity_poly.type
_entity_poly.pdbx_seq_one_letter_code
_entity_poly.pdbx_strand_id
1 'polypeptide(L)'
;MPSSSTFQSFSTSSSSTTINGRTTSQSEQTYSDPSGTRVQRTHQAHGEAPRVERYQTDAAGRQLEDPRQADARRIQDVTEEEDAKEKGRQYEKRMEEEYAKREGGA
;
A
#
# COMPACT_ATOMS: atom_id res chain seq x y z
N MET A 1 42.04 18.42 -6.66
CA MET A 1 40.93 18.50 -7.64
C MET A 1 39.81 17.61 -7.13
N PRO A 2 38.64 18.13 -6.73
CA PRO A 2 37.53 17.26 -6.36
C PRO A 2 36.99 16.59 -7.62
N SER A 3 37.06 15.25 -7.70
CA SER A 3 36.39 14.48 -8.74
C SER A 3 34.87 14.58 -8.54
N SER A 4 34.20 15.41 -9.34
CA SER A 4 32.75 15.41 -9.42
C SER A 4 32.29 14.25 -10.29
N SER A 5 31.87 13.14 -9.68
CA SER A 5 31.29 12.02 -10.43
C SER A 5 29.91 12.43 -10.96
N THR A 6 29.79 12.55 -12.28
CA THR A 6 28.53 12.79 -13.02
C THR A 6 27.87 11.49 -13.48
N PHE A 7 28.21 10.36 -12.85
CA PHE A 7 27.66 9.07 -13.24
C PHE A 7 26.14 9.05 -13.10
N GLN A 8 25.46 8.84 -14.21
CA GLN A 8 24.02 8.61 -14.29
C GLN A 8 23.80 7.20 -14.82
N SER A 9 22.91 6.45 -14.18
CA SER A 9 22.52 5.13 -14.65
C SER A 9 21.01 5.05 -14.85
N PHE A 10 20.63 4.28 -15.84
CA PHE A 10 19.25 3.96 -16.14
C PHE A 10 19.15 2.44 -16.31
N SER A 11 18.14 1.84 -15.71
CA SER A 11 17.90 0.40 -15.81
C SER A 11 16.40 0.16 -15.90
N THR A 12 16.01 -0.78 -16.74
CA THR A 12 14.62 -1.21 -16.88
C THR A 12 14.58 -2.72 -16.80
N SER A 13 13.65 -3.24 -16.02
CA SER A 13 13.35 -4.67 -15.95
C SER A 13 11.86 -4.88 -16.14
N SER A 14 11.50 -6.01 -16.72
CA SER A 14 10.11 -6.41 -16.90
C SER A 14 9.99 -7.91 -16.77
N SER A 15 8.97 -8.36 -16.07
CA SER A 15 8.63 -9.76 -15.91
C SER A 15 7.15 -9.96 -16.22
N SER A 16 6.81 -11.09 -16.80
CA SER A 16 5.43 -11.50 -16.96
C SER A 16 5.30 -12.98 -16.65
N THR A 17 4.17 -13.37 -16.11
CA THR A 17 3.90 -14.75 -15.74
C THR A 17 2.47 -15.06 -16.08
N THR A 18 2.26 -16.20 -16.76
CA THR A 18 0.93 -16.66 -17.15
C THR A 18 0.65 -17.98 -16.47
N ILE A 19 -0.42 -18.04 -15.67
CA ILE A 19 -0.87 -19.25 -14.96
C ILE A 19 -2.35 -19.44 -15.28
N ASN A 20 -2.72 -20.61 -15.81
CA ASN A 20 -4.11 -20.95 -16.17
C ASN A 20 -4.79 -19.88 -17.05
N GLY A 21 -4.05 -19.35 -18.04
CA GLY A 21 -4.55 -18.31 -18.96
C GLY A 21 -4.64 -16.91 -18.36
N ARG A 22 -4.28 -16.72 -17.09
CA ARG A 22 -4.21 -15.40 -16.43
C ARG A 22 -2.79 -14.88 -16.48
N THR A 23 -2.59 -13.71 -17.08
CA THR A 23 -1.29 -13.06 -17.18
C THR A 23 -1.16 -11.95 -16.15
N THR A 24 -0.09 -11.99 -15.36
CA THR A 24 0.36 -10.90 -14.49
C THR A 24 1.66 -10.35 -15.04
N SER A 25 1.79 -9.03 -15.13
CA SER A 25 3.03 -8.37 -15.57
C SER A 25 3.52 -7.35 -14.57
N GLN A 26 4.83 -7.27 -14.45
CA GLN A 26 5.54 -6.34 -13.59
C GLN A 26 6.63 -5.66 -14.41
N SER A 27 6.82 -4.36 -14.24
CA SER A 27 7.96 -3.64 -14.79
C SER A 27 8.52 -2.67 -13.78
N GLU A 28 9.83 -2.47 -13.81
CA GLU A 28 10.55 -1.57 -12.94
C GLU A 28 11.51 -0.73 -13.76
N GLN A 29 11.50 0.58 -13.53
CA GLN A 29 12.41 1.54 -14.12
C GLN A 29 13.15 2.25 -13.01
N THR A 30 14.47 2.16 -13.03
CA THR A 30 15.37 2.76 -12.04
C THR A 30 16.26 3.77 -12.75
N TYR A 31 16.26 5.00 -12.25
CA TYR A 31 17.11 6.08 -12.73
C TYR A 31 17.92 6.63 -11.55
N SER A 32 19.23 6.53 -11.61
CA SER A 32 20.13 7.04 -10.58
C SER A 32 20.98 8.16 -11.13
N ASP A 33 21.05 9.26 -10.40
CA ASP A 33 21.93 10.40 -10.64
C ASP A 33 22.62 10.80 -9.32
N PRO A 34 23.60 11.73 -9.34
CA PRO A 34 24.27 12.16 -8.12
C PRO A 34 23.36 12.84 -7.08
N SER A 35 22.14 13.24 -7.45
CA SER A 35 21.16 13.81 -6.53
C SER A 35 20.31 12.76 -5.82
N GLY A 36 20.18 11.56 -6.41
CA GLY A 36 19.41 10.47 -5.85
C GLY A 36 19.04 9.39 -6.85
N THR A 37 18.16 8.49 -6.44
CA THR A 37 17.60 7.44 -7.30
C THR A 37 16.08 7.55 -7.35
N ARG A 38 15.52 7.42 -8.55
CA ARG A 38 14.09 7.39 -8.81
C ARG A 38 13.73 6.02 -9.32
N VAL A 39 12.73 5.40 -8.70
CA VAL A 39 12.22 4.10 -9.13
C VAL A 39 10.73 4.23 -9.43
N GLN A 40 10.33 3.68 -10.58
CA GLN A 40 8.95 3.53 -10.99
C GLN A 40 8.67 2.05 -11.21
N ARG A 41 7.73 1.49 -10.43
CA ARG A 41 7.27 0.11 -10.56
C ARG A 41 5.84 0.08 -11.07
N THR A 42 5.58 -0.70 -12.10
CA THR A 42 4.23 -0.94 -12.61
C THR A 42 3.87 -2.40 -12.38
N HIS A 43 2.68 -2.63 -11.82
CA HIS A 43 2.13 -3.95 -11.59
C HIS A 43 0.75 -4.05 -12.25
N GLN A 44 0.54 -5.05 -13.09
CA GLN A 44 -0.73 -5.29 -13.76
C GLN A 44 -1.16 -6.73 -13.51
N ALA A 45 -2.22 -6.88 -12.72
CA ALA A 45 -2.90 -8.16 -12.53
C ALA A 45 -3.97 -8.35 -13.61
N HIS A 46 -4.28 -9.61 -13.90
CA HIS A 46 -5.31 -9.96 -14.87
C HIS A 46 -6.68 -9.44 -14.41
N GLY A 47 -7.31 -8.57 -15.22
CA GLY A 47 -8.64 -8.02 -14.95
C GLY A 47 -8.66 -6.82 -13.99
N GLU A 48 -7.49 -6.36 -13.51
CA GLU A 48 -7.36 -5.15 -12.71
C GLU A 48 -6.72 -4.02 -13.52
N ALA A 49 -6.97 -2.78 -13.10
CA ALA A 49 -6.25 -1.63 -13.63
C ALA A 49 -4.75 -1.71 -13.24
N PRO A 50 -3.82 -1.28 -14.13
CA PRO A 50 -2.41 -1.20 -13.79
C PRO A 50 -2.16 -0.28 -12.59
N ARG A 51 -1.39 -0.77 -11.60
CA ARG A 51 -0.95 -0.01 -10.44
C ARG A 51 0.46 0.50 -10.69
N VAL A 52 0.67 1.80 -10.51
CA VAL A 52 1.97 2.45 -10.66
C VAL A 52 2.43 2.96 -9.30
N GLU A 53 3.58 2.46 -8.86
CA GLU A 53 4.27 2.91 -7.68
C GLU A 53 5.50 3.73 -8.08
N ARG A 54 5.76 4.81 -7.36
CA ARG A 54 6.92 5.68 -7.58
C ARG A 54 7.55 5.96 -6.22
N TYR A 55 8.86 5.84 -6.12
CA TYR A 55 9.60 6.23 -4.93
C TYR A 55 10.94 6.83 -5.32
N GLN A 56 11.43 7.75 -4.50
CA GLN A 56 12.71 8.41 -4.70
C GLN A 56 13.57 8.26 -3.46
N THR A 57 14.87 8.15 -3.64
CA THR A 57 15.86 8.13 -2.56
C THR A 57 16.89 9.24 -2.82
N ASP A 58 17.41 9.83 -1.75
CA ASP A 58 18.51 10.78 -1.85
C ASP A 58 19.86 10.08 -2.09
N ALA A 59 20.91 10.86 -2.32
CA ALA A 59 22.27 10.34 -2.50
C ALA A 59 22.81 9.59 -1.25
N ALA A 60 22.19 9.76 -0.08
CA ALA A 60 22.51 9.04 1.15
C ALA A 60 21.68 7.74 1.30
N GLY A 61 20.85 7.40 0.32
CA GLY A 61 20.00 6.21 0.32
C GLY A 61 18.73 6.35 1.18
N ARG A 62 18.42 7.54 1.69
CA ARG A 62 17.20 7.79 2.46
C ARG A 62 16.03 7.97 1.51
N GLN A 63 14.92 7.29 1.78
CA GLN A 63 13.72 7.44 0.98
C GLN A 63 13.12 8.84 1.18
N LEU A 64 13.00 9.60 0.09
CA LEU A 64 12.27 10.85 0.06
C LEU A 64 10.79 10.46 0.01
N GLU A 65 10.08 10.61 1.12
CA GLU A 65 8.63 10.42 1.15
C GLU A 65 7.98 11.36 0.12
N ASP A 66 7.27 10.79 -0.86
CA ASP A 66 6.42 11.60 -1.74
C ASP A 66 5.27 12.12 -0.86
N PRO A 67 5.06 13.44 -0.75
CA PRO A 67 4.00 14.01 0.08
C PRO A 67 2.59 13.52 -0.30
N ARG A 68 2.44 12.89 -1.48
CA ARG A 68 1.19 12.26 -1.95
C ARG A 68 1.01 10.81 -1.49
N GLN A 69 2.01 10.21 -0.86
CA GLN A 69 2.05 8.80 -0.46
C GLN A 69 2.23 8.58 1.04
N ALA A 70 2.44 9.65 1.81
CA ALA A 70 2.47 9.61 3.27
C ALA A 70 1.20 8.99 3.88
N ASP A 71 0.05 9.14 3.22
CA ASP A 71 -1.22 8.52 3.64
C ASP A 71 -1.36 7.03 3.24
N ALA A 72 -0.60 6.53 2.26
CA ALA A 72 -0.76 5.17 1.74
C ALA A 72 0.08 4.11 2.45
N ARG A 73 1.02 4.51 3.32
CA ARG A 73 1.96 3.61 4.01
C ARG A 73 1.92 3.70 5.53
N ARG A 74 1.04 4.51 6.12
CA ARG A 74 0.69 4.34 7.54
C ARG A 74 -0.07 3.03 7.64
N ILE A 75 0.61 1.98 8.10
CA ILE A 75 -0.06 0.82 8.66
C ILE A 75 -0.96 1.38 9.76
N GLN A 76 -2.25 1.45 9.48
CA GLN A 76 -3.24 1.87 10.46
C GLN A 76 -3.26 0.74 11.48
N ASP A 77 -2.73 1.00 12.67
CA ASP A 77 -2.70 0.04 13.77
C ASP A 77 -4.15 -0.38 14.04
N VAL A 78 -4.49 -1.66 13.79
CA VAL A 78 -5.88 -2.16 13.74
C VAL A 78 -6.43 -2.40 15.15
N THR A 79 -6.08 -1.54 16.11
CA THR A 79 -6.65 -1.55 17.46
C THR A 79 -8.15 -1.22 17.46
N GLU A 80 -8.72 -0.79 16.32
CA GLU A 80 -10.18 -0.68 16.12
C GLU A 80 -10.91 -2.04 16.06
N GLU A 81 -10.24 -3.17 15.83
CA GLU A 81 -10.91 -4.49 15.80
C GLU A 81 -11.38 -4.94 17.19
N GLU A 82 -10.67 -4.55 18.26
CA GLU A 82 -11.09 -4.81 19.64
C GLU A 82 -12.29 -3.92 20.03
N ASP A 83 -12.30 -2.66 19.61
CA ASP A 83 -13.39 -1.70 19.86
C ASP A 83 -14.69 -2.09 19.12
N ALA A 84 -14.56 -2.63 17.90
CA ALA A 84 -15.68 -3.19 17.12
C ALA A 84 -16.32 -4.40 17.81
N LYS A 85 -15.51 -5.25 18.46
CA LYS A 85 -15.99 -6.43 19.19
C LYS A 85 -16.75 -6.04 20.45
N GLU A 86 -16.31 -4.99 21.15
CA GLU A 86 -17.00 -4.46 22.33
C GLU A 86 -18.31 -3.75 21.96
N LYS A 87 -18.32 -2.94 20.88
CA LYS A 87 -19.54 -2.34 20.33
C LYS A 87 -20.55 -3.39 19.85
N GLY A 88 -20.09 -4.48 19.24
CA GLY A 88 -20.94 -5.60 18.84
C GLY A 88 -21.70 -6.23 20.02
N ARG A 89 -21.02 -6.43 21.15
CA ARG A 89 -21.65 -6.95 22.38
C ARG A 89 -22.67 -5.98 23.00
N GLN A 90 -22.38 -4.68 22.96
CA GLN A 90 -23.34 -3.68 23.46
C GLN A 90 -24.58 -3.57 22.58
N TYR A 91 -24.44 -3.73 21.27
CA TYR A 91 -25.56 -3.75 20.33
C TYR A 91 -26.48 -4.94 20.59
N GLU A 92 -25.93 -6.14 20.75
CA GLU A 92 -26.69 -7.38 21.01
C GLU A 92 -27.49 -7.30 22.32
N LYS A 93 -26.90 -6.79 23.41
CA LYS A 93 -27.60 -6.58 24.68
C LYS A 93 -28.79 -5.63 24.59
N ARG A 94 -28.64 -4.50 23.87
CA ARG A 94 -29.75 -3.54 23.69
C ARG A 94 -30.89 -4.14 22.89
N MET A 95 -30.59 -5.00 21.92
CA MET A 95 -31.60 -5.71 21.13
C MET A 95 -32.34 -6.76 21.97
N GLU A 96 -31.65 -7.51 22.83
CA GLU A 96 -32.30 -8.44 23.77
C GLU A 96 -33.18 -7.73 24.80
N GLU A 97 -32.73 -6.60 25.36
CA GLU A 97 -33.52 -5.82 26.32
C GLU A 97 -34.81 -5.25 25.69
N GLU A 98 -34.78 -4.83 24.42
CA GLU A 98 -35.99 -4.41 23.70
C GLU A 98 -36.95 -5.59 23.40
N TYR A 99 -36.42 -6.74 23.01
CA TYR A 99 -37.24 -7.94 22.77
C TYR A 99 -37.91 -8.44 24.06
N ALA A 100 -37.17 -8.43 25.18
CA ALA A 100 -37.70 -8.77 26.49
C ALA A 100 -38.81 -7.81 26.95
N LYS A 101 -38.71 -6.52 26.60
CA LYS A 101 -39.76 -5.53 26.90
C LYS A 101 -41.04 -5.68 26.08
N ARG A 102 -40.97 -6.39 24.93
CA ARG A 102 -42.11 -6.59 24.03
C ARG A 102 -42.77 -7.97 24.12
N GLU A 103 -42.04 -9.00 24.50
CA GLU A 103 -42.55 -10.39 24.60
C GLU A 103 -42.54 -10.94 26.05
N GLY A 104 -42.07 -10.17 27.03
CA GLY A 104 -41.94 -10.56 28.44
C GLY A 104 -42.94 -9.93 29.41
N GLY A 105 -44.19 -9.73 28.99
CA GLY A 105 -45.34 -9.63 29.91
C GLY A 105 -46.18 -10.92 29.75
N ALA A 106 -46.27 -11.80 30.74
CA ALA A 106 -47.21 -11.68 31.86
C ALA A 106 -47.77 -10.28 32.14
#